data_AF-A0AAW0ABZ1-F1
#
_entry.id   AF-A0AAW0ABZ1-F1
#
_cell.length_a   1.000
_cell.length_b   1.000
_cell.length_c   1.000
_cell.angle_alpha   90.00
_cell.angle_beta   90.00
_cell.angle_gamma   90.00
#
_symmetry.space_group_name_H-M   'P 1'
#
loop_
_entity.id
_entity.type
_entity.pdbx_description
1 polymer ?
#
loop_
_entity_poly.entity_id
_entity_poly.type
_entity_poly.pdbx_seq_one_letter_code
_entity_poly.pdbx_strand_id
1 'polypeptide(L)'
;MTLKLLPCISLLLITTAFAASNVVVSFADCPSCNTLKPAIQNVDDCPSCLALLSAFQSIALTGDDPFITTLTSLCIGLGTADPDVCTGLIAREGPILAHDLRSISITPTSSPSSTAQKLCDALMGMCVTHPVTAFTVPFPKPAPGHPKVFKSRGRTTLLWGDNIPPALISNGAWWNQTRGLE
;
A
#
# COMPACT_ATOMS: atom_id res chain seq x y z
N MET A 1 25.46 13.08 -33.45
CA MET A 1 25.11 14.20 -32.54
C MET A 1 23.84 14.85 -33.05
N THR A 2 22.69 14.43 -32.53
CA THR A 2 21.36 15.00 -32.79
C THR A 2 20.50 14.63 -31.58
N LEU A 3 20.33 15.57 -30.63
CA LEU A 3 19.17 16.43 -30.45
C LEU A 3 17.92 15.72 -29.88
N LYS A 4 17.63 15.98 -28.59
CA LYS A 4 16.26 16.04 -28.06
C LYS A 4 16.23 16.87 -26.76
N LEU A 5 16.36 18.18 -26.93
CA LEU A 5 15.71 19.17 -26.09
C LEU A 5 14.20 19.19 -26.45
N LEU A 6 13.36 19.50 -25.46
CA LEU A 6 11.88 19.64 -25.44
C LEU A 6 11.12 18.33 -25.15
N PRO A 7 10.36 18.29 -24.03
CA PRO A 7 9.34 19.28 -23.70
C PRO A 7 9.40 19.77 -22.23
N CYS A 8 10.05 20.90 -21.96
CA CYS A 8 9.99 21.55 -20.63
C CYS A 8 9.26 22.92 -20.67
N ILE A 9 8.86 23.39 -21.87
CA ILE A 9 8.35 24.75 -22.06
C ILE A 9 6.81 24.81 -22.16
N SER A 10 6.12 23.68 -22.40
CA SER A 10 4.65 23.67 -22.57
C SER A 10 3.84 23.51 -21.27
N LEU A 11 4.48 23.33 -20.10
CA LEU A 11 3.75 23.11 -18.83
C LEU A 11 3.49 24.39 -18.02
N LEU A 12 3.96 25.56 -18.48
CA LEU A 12 3.71 26.85 -17.84
C LEU A 12 2.25 27.35 -17.95
N LEU A 13 1.37 26.62 -18.64
CA LEU A 13 -0.04 27.00 -18.84
C LEU A 13 -1.06 26.16 -18.03
N ILE A 14 -0.64 25.16 -17.25
CA ILE A 14 -1.58 24.35 -16.42
C ILE A 14 -1.73 24.95 -15.00
N THR A 15 -1.04 26.04 -14.68
CA THR A 15 -1.03 26.61 -13.31
C THR A 15 -2.23 27.50 -12.96
N THR A 16 -3.26 27.61 -13.81
CA THR A 16 -4.46 28.36 -13.43
C THR A 16 -5.62 27.42 -13.11
N ALA A 17 -5.88 27.31 -11.80
CA ALA A 17 -7.11 26.86 -11.15
C ALA A 17 -7.11 25.46 -10.52
N PHE A 18 -6.31 25.25 -9.47
CA PHE A 18 -6.76 24.49 -8.30
C PHE A 18 -6.16 25.12 -7.04
N ALA A 19 -6.89 26.09 -6.47
CA ALA A 19 -6.61 26.62 -5.15
C ALA A 19 -7.04 25.59 -4.09
N ALA A 20 -6.08 25.13 -3.26
CA ALA A 20 -6.19 25.00 -1.78
C ALA A 20 -5.27 23.95 -1.12
N SER A 21 -4.48 23.15 -1.86
CA SER A 21 -3.43 22.31 -1.22
C SER A 21 -2.16 22.26 -2.09
N ASN A 22 -1.04 22.74 -1.53
CA ASN A 22 0.25 22.93 -2.20
C ASN A 22 1.10 21.65 -2.22
N VAL A 23 0.84 20.69 -3.12
CA VAL A 23 1.85 19.68 -3.46
C VAL A 23 1.96 19.57 -4.97
N VAL A 24 2.86 20.36 -5.55
CA VAL A 24 3.29 20.22 -6.95
C VAL A 24 4.38 19.15 -6.98
N VAL A 25 4.05 17.94 -7.44
CA VAL A 25 5.07 16.90 -7.68
C VAL A 25 5.55 17.06 -9.11
N SER A 26 6.66 17.79 -9.30
CA SER A 26 7.39 17.82 -10.57
C SER A 26 8.20 16.53 -10.71
N PHE A 27 7.89 15.72 -11.71
CA PHE A 27 8.50 14.40 -11.98
C PHE A 27 9.58 14.43 -13.08
N ALA A 28 10.15 15.62 -13.34
CA ALA A 28 11.33 15.76 -14.21
C ALA A 28 12.58 15.81 -13.32
N ASP A 29 13.37 14.73 -13.43
CA ASP A 29 14.62 14.45 -12.72
C ASP A 29 14.45 14.04 -11.23
N CYS A 30 15.22 13.06 -10.76
CA CYS A 30 15.09 12.48 -9.42
C CYS A 30 16.11 13.03 -8.37
N PRO A 31 16.18 14.35 -8.09
CA PRO A 31 16.52 14.87 -6.75
C PRO A 31 15.43 14.59 -5.67
N SER A 32 14.45 13.74 -5.96
CA SER A 32 13.13 13.66 -5.32
C SER A 32 13.07 12.93 -3.96
N CYS A 33 14.20 12.63 -3.33
CA CYS A 33 14.16 12.13 -1.95
C CYS A 33 13.80 13.24 -0.93
N ASN A 34 14.12 14.51 -1.24
CA ASN A 34 13.87 15.64 -0.32
C ASN A 34 12.44 16.20 -0.38
N THR A 35 11.70 15.97 -1.46
CA THR A 35 10.33 16.48 -1.64
C THR A 35 9.27 15.47 -1.18
N LEU A 36 9.59 14.17 -1.20
CA LEU A 36 8.69 13.11 -0.77
C LEU A 36 8.66 12.95 0.76
N LYS A 37 9.80 13.15 1.42
CA LYS A 37 9.91 13.13 2.88
C LYS A 37 8.92 14.08 3.58
N PRO A 38 8.85 15.38 3.24
CA PRO A 38 7.83 16.25 3.84
C PRO A 38 6.42 15.88 3.39
N ALA A 39 6.22 15.37 2.17
CA ALA A 39 4.90 14.94 1.74
C ALA A 39 4.35 13.81 2.63
N ILE A 40 5.19 12.85 3.04
CA ILE A 40 4.80 11.77 3.96
C ILE A 40 4.58 12.27 5.38
N GLN A 41 5.43 13.18 5.86
CA GLN A 41 5.30 13.75 7.20
C GLN A 41 4.06 14.61 7.37
N ASN A 42 3.55 15.19 6.28
CA ASN A 42 2.37 16.04 6.26
C ASN A 42 1.14 15.34 5.65
N VAL A 43 1.09 14.00 5.62
CA VAL A 43 -0.16 13.30 5.29
C VAL A 43 -1.06 13.30 6.52
N ASP A 44 -2.02 14.22 6.56
CA ASP A 44 -3.03 14.33 7.62
C ASP A 44 -4.47 14.21 7.11
N ASP A 45 -4.65 14.18 5.78
CA ASP A 45 -5.96 14.09 5.15
C ASP A 45 -6.00 13.11 3.95
N CYS A 46 -7.21 12.66 3.61
CA CYS A 46 -7.44 11.73 2.51
C CYS A 46 -6.93 12.25 1.15
N PRO A 47 -7.21 13.51 0.73
CA PRO A 47 -6.60 14.10 -0.47
C PRO A 47 -5.06 14.05 -0.49
N SER A 48 -4.40 14.39 0.62
CA SER A 48 -2.93 14.33 0.71
C SER A 48 -2.40 12.91 0.55
N CYS A 49 -3.09 11.91 1.09
CA CYS A 49 -2.74 10.50 0.86
C CYS A 49 -2.91 10.08 -0.61
N LEU A 50 -3.99 10.52 -1.27
CA LEU A 50 -4.22 10.22 -2.69
C LEU A 50 -3.18 10.90 -3.59
N ALA A 51 -2.78 12.13 -3.25
CA ALA A 51 -1.70 12.84 -3.93
C ALA A 51 -0.36 12.09 -3.78
N LEU A 52 -0.06 11.59 -2.57
CA LEU A 52 1.12 10.79 -2.31
C LEU A 52 1.11 9.47 -3.10
N LEU A 53 -0.02 8.76 -3.13
CA LEU A 53 -0.19 7.56 -3.96
C LEU A 53 0.02 7.86 -5.45
N SER A 54 -0.39 9.03 -5.93
CA SER A 54 -0.17 9.44 -7.32
C SER A 54 1.31 9.63 -7.64
N ALA A 55 2.08 10.19 -6.70
CA ALA A 55 3.52 10.33 -6.84
C ALA A 55 4.18 8.95 -6.91
N PHE A 56 3.82 8.04 -6.00
CA PHE A 56 4.32 6.67 -6.02
C PHE A 56 3.94 5.89 -7.28
N GLN A 57 2.73 6.08 -7.79
CA GLN A 57 2.29 5.47 -9.04
C GLN A 57 3.13 5.94 -10.23
N SER A 58 3.45 7.23 -10.32
CA SER A 58 4.28 7.75 -11.42
C SER A 58 5.69 7.15 -11.42
N ILE A 59 6.27 6.92 -10.24
CA ILE A 59 7.56 6.23 -10.10
C ILE A 59 7.41 4.75 -10.45
N ALA A 60 6.34 4.09 -9.98
CA ALA A 60 6.07 2.69 -10.31
C ALA A 60 5.91 2.48 -11.82
N LEU A 61 5.26 3.40 -12.53
CA LEU A 61 5.14 3.36 -13.99
C LEU A 61 6.48 3.48 -14.72
N THR A 62 7.50 4.05 -14.07
CA THR A 62 8.86 4.16 -14.63
C THR A 62 9.63 2.84 -14.54
N GLY A 63 9.41 2.05 -13.48
CA GLY A 63 10.01 0.72 -13.31
C GLY A 63 10.06 0.28 -11.85
N ASP A 64 10.46 -0.98 -11.61
CA ASP A 64 10.60 -1.51 -10.23
C ASP A 64 11.87 -0.98 -9.55
N ASP A 65 13.00 -0.93 -10.24
CA ASP A 65 14.27 -0.41 -9.72
C ASP A 65 14.20 1.05 -9.21
N PRO A 66 13.66 2.03 -9.98
CA PRO A 66 13.51 3.39 -9.48
C PRO A 66 12.53 3.48 -8.30
N PHE A 67 11.51 2.62 -8.28
CA PHE A 67 10.54 2.56 -7.19
C PHE A 67 11.17 2.06 -5.89
N ILE A 68 11.88 0.92 -5.95
CA ILE A 68 12.60 0.33 -4.81
C ILE A 68 13.66 1.30 -4.29
N THR A 69 14.42 1.94 -5.19
CA THR A 69 15.46 2.90 -4.80
C THR A 69 14.87 4.12 -4.08
N THR A 70 13.74 4.64 -4.58
CA THR A 70 13.07 5.79 -3.96
C THR A 70 12.50 5.44 -2.59
N LEU A 71 11.79 4.32 -2.47
CA LEU A 71 11.24 3.87 -1.19
C LEU A 71 12.32 3.54 -0.15
N THR A 72 13.42 2.94 -0.58
CA THR A 72 14.56 2.63 0.32
C THR A 72 15.19 3.92 0.85
N SER A 73 15.47 4.87 -0.06
CA SER A 73 16.05 6.17 0.31
C SER A 73 15.14 6.97 1.24
N LEU A 74 13.83 6.87 1.02
CA LEU A 74 12.82 7.51 1.85
C LEU A 74 12.74 6.89 3.24
N CYS A 75 12.74 5.56 3.34
CA CYS A 75 12.74 4.84 4.62
C CYS A 75 13.95 5.24 5.48
N ILE A 76 15.14 5.24 4.86
CA ILE A 76 16.38 5.67 5.50
C ILE A 76 16.31 7.16 5.89
N GLY A 77 15.82 8.01 4.98
CA GLY A 77 15.73 9.45 5.19
C GLY A 77 14.72 9.87 6.27
N LEU A 78 13.67 9.08 6.50
CA LEU A 78 12.70 9.26 7.58
C LEU A 78 13.21 8.71 8.92
N GLY A 79 14.19 7.80 8.91
CA GLY A 79 14.72 7.17 10.11
C GLY A 79 13.71 6.26 10.81
N THR A 80 12.77 5.66 10.06
CA THR A 80 11.74 4.77 10.62
C THR A 80 12.28 3.40 11.02
N ALA A 81 13.38 2.96 10.39
CA ALA A 81 14.10 1.73 10.68
C ALA A 81 15.58 1.87 10.32
N ASP A 82 16.42 0.94 10.77
CA ASP A 82 17.82 0.87 10.38
C ASP A 82 17.97 0.68 8.85
N PRO A 83 19.04 1.20 8.23
CA PRO A 83 19.21 1.16 6.77
C PRO A 83 19.13 -0.24 6.16
N ASP A 84 19.62 -1.24 6.89
CA ASP A 84 19.66 -2.63 6.47
C ASP A 84 18.26 -3.24 6.43
N VAL A 85 17.40 -2.84 7.38
CA VAL A 85 15.99 -3.24 7.45
C VAL A 85 15.21 -2.57 6.33
N CYS A 86 15.42 -1.27 6.10
CA CYS A 86 14.82 -0.54 5.00
C CYS A 86 15.15 -1.21 3.66
N THR A 87 16.43 -1.54 3.43
CA THR A 87 16.87 -2.16 2.19
C THR A 87 16.29 -3.56 2.03
N GLY A 88 16.33 -4.39 3.07
CA GLY A 88 15.82 -5.76 3.01
C GLY A 88 14.31 -5.85 2.81
N LEU A 89 13.55 -5.02 3.52
CA LEU A 89 12.09 -5.02 3.44
C LEU A 89 11.60 -4.49 2.09
N ILE A 90 12.12 -3.33 1.66
CA ILE A 90 11.69 -2.70 0.40
C ILE A 90 12.15 -3.50 -0.80
N ALA A 91 13.30 -4.17 -0.76
CA ALA A 91 13.71 -5.07 -1.84
C ALA A 91 12.75 -6.26 -2.04
N ARG A 92 12.11 -6.73 -0.97
CA ARG A 92 11.17 -7.86 -1.04
C ARG A 92 9.75 -7.42 -1.40
N GLU A 93 9.22 -6.40 -0.73
CA GLU A 93 7.82 -5.98 -0.87
C GLU A 93 7.63 -4.91 -1.95
N GLY A 94 8.67 -4.13 -2.26
CA GLY A 94 8.65 -3.04 -3.23
C GLY A 94 8.15 -3.44 -4.62
N PRO A 95 8.61 -4.56 -5.23
CA PRO A 95 8.10 -5.01 -6.53
C PRO A 95 6.60 -5.32 -6.54
N ILE A 96 6.09 -5.89 -5.44
CA ILE A 96 4.66 -6.23 -5.30
C ILE A 96 3.85 -4.94 -5.21
N LEU A 97 4.29 -4.00 -4.38
CA LEU A 97 3.67 -2.68 -4.27
C LEU A 97 3.72 -1.90 -5.58
N ALA A 98 4.83 -1.95 -6.33
CA ALA A 98 4.94 -1.31 -7.64
C ALA A 98 3.94 -1.89 -8.64
N HIS A 99 3.77 -3.22 -8.65
CA HIS A 99 2.79 -3.89 -9.49
C HIS A 99 1.36 -3.45 -9.14
N ASP A 100 1.01 -3.45 -7.86
CA ASP A 100 -0.33 -3.06 -7.39
C ASP A 100 -0.63 -1.60 -7.75
N LEU A 101 0.34 -0.69 -7.54
CA LEU A 101 0.18 0.73 -7.87
C LEU A 101 -0.01 0.99 -9.36
N ARG A 102 0.58 0.18 -10.25
CA ARG A 102 0.32 0.29 -11.70
C ARG A 102 -1.10 -0.10 -12.07
N SER A 103 -1.70 -1.02 -11.31
CA SER A 103 -3.06 -1.53 -11.57
C SER A 103 -4.18 -0.67 -10.93
N ILE A 104 -3.84 0.12 -9.91
CA ILE A 104 -4.80 0.97 -9.20
C ILE A 104 -5.14 2.22 -10.02
N SER A 105 -6.43 2.50 -10.15
CA SER A 105 -6.91 3.78 -10.68
C SER A 105 -7.07 4.80 -9.54
N ILE A 106 -6.30 5.88 -9.60
CA ILE A 106 -6.32 6.95 -8.59
C ILE A 106 -7.43 7.98 -8.89
N THR A 107 -7.93 8.02 -10.12
CA THR A 107 -9.01 8.94 -10.49
C THR A 107 -10.35 8.54 -9.84
N PRO A 108 -11.17 9.52 -9.42
CA PRO A 108 -12.48 9.28 -8.80
C PRO A 108 -13.51 8.61 -9.73
N THR A 109 -13.15 8.35 -10.99
CA THR A 109 -14.02 7.81 -12.03
C THR A 109 -14.06 6.27 -12.06
N SER A 110 -13.22 5.58 -11.30
CA SER A 110 -12.99 4.14 -11.44
C SER A 110 -13.80 3.23 -10.49
N SER A 111 -14.51 3.78 -9.50
CA SER A 111 -15.48 3.06 -8.66
C SER A 111 -16.21 4.03 -7.70
N PRO A 112 -17.41 3.71 -7.20
CA PRO A 112 -18.14 4.51 -6.20
C PRO A 112 -17.38 4.68 -4.86
N SER A 113 -16.28 3.95 -4.66
CA SER A 113 -15.20 4.19 -3.70
C SER A 113 -13.90 3.78 -4.39
N SER A 114 -12.96 4.70 -4.64
CA SER A 114 -11.76 4.34 -5.41
C SER A 114 -10.88 3.35 -4.63
N THR A 115 -10.24 2.41 -5.33
CA THR A 115 -9.29 1.46 -4.71
C THR A 115 -8.17 2.20 -3.97
N ALA A 116 -7.76 3.36 -4.50
CA ALA A 116 -6.80 4.26 -3.85
C ALA A 116 -7.28 4.78 -2.49
N GLN A 117 -8.57 5.10 -2.33
CA GLN A 117 -9.13 5.50 -1.02
C GLN A 117 -9.09 4.35 -0.01
N LYS A 118 -9.41 3.13 -0.44
CA LYS A 118 -9.31 1.94 0.44
C LYS A 118 -7.87 1.65 0.84
N LEU A 119 -6.92 1.85 -0.07
CA LEU A 119 -5.49 1.70 0.23
C LEU A 119 -5.01 2.78 1.24
N CYS A 120 -5.42 4.03 1.04
CA CYS A 120 -5.14 5.12 1.98
C CYS A 120 -5.76 4.90 3.36
N ASP A 121 -6.97 4.36 3.41
CA ASP A 121 -7.62 3.96 4.66
C ASP A 121 -6.85 2.80 5.34
N ALA A 122 -6.50 1.75 4.59
CA ALA A 122 -5.81 0.60 5.15
C ALA A 122 -4.38 0.90 5.65
N LEU A 123 -3.65 1.79 4.98
CA LEU A 123 -2.26 2.11 5.34
C LEU A 123 -2.14 3.26 6.35
N MET A 124 -2.95 4.31 6.18
CA MET A 124 -2.80 5.56 6.94
C MET A 124 -4.04 5.90 7.78
N GLY A 125 -5.18 5.22 7.59
CA GLY A 125 -6.43 5.49 8.32
C GLY A 125 -7.06 6.86 8.01
N MET A 126 -6.66 7.51 6.91
CA MET A 126 -7.01 8.92 6.61
C MET A 126 -8.29 9.06 5.77
N CYS A 127 -8.74 8.00 5.11
CA CYS A 127 -9.92 8.02 4.24
C CYS A 127 -11.09 7.28 4.88
N VAL A 128 -12.32 7.66 4.56
CA VAL A 128 -13.51 6.99 5.09
C VAL A 128 -13.57 5.54 4.59
N THR A 129 -13.66 4.57 5.51
CA THR A 129 -13.90 3.17 5.18
C THR A 129 -15.27 3.03 4.49
N HIS A 130 -15.26 2.77 3.19
CA HIS A 130 -16.49 2.56 2.44
C HIS A 130 -17.00 1.13 2.66
N PRO A 131 -18.33 0.91 2.64
CA PRO A 131 -18.93 -0.41 2.77
C PRO A 131 -18.29 -1.43 1.82
N VAL A 132 -18.24 -2.69 2.24
CA VAL A 132 -17.80 -3.78 1.36
C VAL A 132 -18.75 -3.83 0.16
N THR A 133 -18.20 -3.68 -1.05
CA THR A 133 -18.97 -3.79 -2.28
C THR A 133 -19.48 -5.22 -2.39
N ALA A 134 -20.79 -5.41 -2.33
CA ALA A 134 -21.38 -6.73 -2.46
C ALA A 134 -21.04 -7.29 -3.86
N PHE A 135 -20.36 -8.44 -3.88
CA PHE A 135 -20.03 -9.15 -5.11
C PHE A 135 -20.87 -10.43 -5.19
N THR A 136 -21.78 -10.47 -6.15
CA THR A 136 -22.57 -11.68 -6.44
C THR A 136 -21.75 -12.58 -7.35
N VAL A 137 -21.22 -13.68 -6.81
CA VAL A 137 -20.48 -14.67 -7.58
C VAL A 137 -21.43 -15.40 -8.52
N PRO A 138 -21.25 -15.33 -9.86
CA PRO A 138 -22.03 -16.13 -10.78
C PRO A 138 -21.57 -17.59 -10.68
N PHE A 139 -22.45 -18.47 -10.22
CA PHE A 139 -22.17 -19.90 -10.21
C PHE A 139 -22.49 -20.51 -11.59
N PRO A 140 -21.58 -21.30 -12.17
CA PRO A 140 -21.83 -21.98 -13.46
C PRO A 140 -22.99 -22.97 -13.43
N LYS A 141 -23.36 -23.44 -12.23
CA LYS A 141 -24.45 -24.38 -12.01
C LYS A 141 -25.45 -23.75 -11.04
N PRO A 142 -26.76 -23.97 -11.27
CA PRO A 142 -27.76 -23.58 -10.29
C PRO A 142 -27.48 -24.29 -8.95
N ALA A 143 -27.89 -23.65 -7.86
CA ALA A 143 -27.72 -24.21 -6.53
C ALA A 143 -28.31 -25.63 -6.47
N PRO A 144 -27.61 -26.62 -5.87
CA PRO A 144 -28.13 -27.97 -5.73
C PRO A 144 -29.45 -27.95 -4.95
N GLY A 145 -30.48 -28.65 -5.43
CA GLY A 145 -31.79 -28.72 -4.77
C GLY A 145 -31.74 -29.33 -3.36
N HIS A 146 -30.65 -30.02 -3.02
CA HIS A 146 -30.36 -30.56 -1.69
C HIS A 146 -28.96 -30.12 -1.24
N PRO A 147 -28.81 -28.93 -0.66
CA PRO A 147 -27.52 -28.48 -0.14
C PRO A 147 -27.06 -29.43 0.97
N LYS A 148 -25.86 -30.00 0.83
CA LYS A 148 -25.25 -30.77 1.92
C LYS A 148 -24.89 -29.82 3.05
N VAL A 149 -25.56 -29.95 4.18
CA VAL A 149 -25.19 -29.23 5.41
C VAL A 149 -23.98 -29.93 6.02
N PHE A 150 -22.81 -29.31 5.91
CA PHE A 150 -21.63 -29.75 6.64
C PHE A 150 -21.78 -29.35 8.11
N LYS A 151 -22.18 -30.29 8.96
CA LYS A 151 -22.04 -30.11 10.41
C LYS A 151 -20.58 -30.38 10.78
N SER A 152 -19.85 -29.33 11.14
CA SER A 152 -18.54 -29.50 11.79
C SER A 152 -18.75 -30.32 13.06
N ARG A 153 -17.93 -31.36 13.25
CA ARG A 153 -17.93 -32.16 14.49
C ARG A 153 -17.36 -31.40 15.70
N GLY A 154 -16.96 -30.14 15.51
CA GLY A 154 -16.31 -29.33 16.53
C GLY A 154 -15.01 -29.97 16.96
N ARG A 155 -13.89 -29.53 16.40
CA ARG A 155 -12.63 -29.62 17.16
C ARG A 155 -12.57 -28.33 17.96
N THR A 156 -12.45 -28.42 19.28
CA THR A 156 -12.19 -27.25 20.12
C THR A 156 -10.97 -26.54 19.51
N THR A 157 -11.17 -25.34 18.97
CA THR A 157 -10.07 -24.46 18.65
C THR A 157 -9.40 -24.18 19.97
N LEU A 158 -8.14 -24.63 20.13
CA LEU A 158 -7.30 -24.07 21.16
C LEU A 158 -7.17 -22.60 20.79
N LEU A 159 -7.97 -21.75 21.45
CA LEU A 159 -7.78 -20.32 21.37
C LEU A 159 -6.35 -20.07 21.87
N TRP A 160 -5.63 -19.24 21.15
CA TRP A 160 -4.29 -18.79 21.49
C TRP A 160 -4.39 -18.01 22.82
N GLY A 161 -4.35 -18.73 23.94
CA GLY A 161 -4.59 -18.16 25.27
C GLY A 161 -5.14 -19.12 26.33
N ASP A 162 -5.83 -20.20 25.97
CA ASP A 162 -6.71 -20.86 26.96
C ASP A 162 -6.08 -21.99 27.79
N ASN A 163 -4.77 -22.24 27.71
CA ASN A 163 -4.03 -23.10 28.65
C ASN A 163 -2.51 -22.86 28.59
N ILE A 164 -2.07 -21.61 28.67
CA ILE A 164 -0.66 -21.33 28.94
C ILE A 164 -0.52 -21.26 30.47
N PRO A 165 0.10 -22.24 31.15
CA PRO A 165 0.42 -22.07 32.56
C PRO A 165 1.26 -20.78 32.69
N PRO A 166 0.95 -19.89 33.66
CA PRO A 166 1.59 -18.57 33.75
C PRO A 166 3.13 -18.61 33.81
N ALA A 167 3.71 -19.77 34.12
CA ALA A 167 5.15 -20.04 34.07
C ALA A 167 5.79 -20.01 32.65
N LEU A 168 5.01 -20.12 31.56
CA LEU A 168 5.53 -20.12 30.18
C LEU A 168 5.48 -18.74 29.50
N ILE A 169 4.76 -17.77 30.07
CA ILE A 169 4.64 -16.41 29.53
C ILE A 169 5.85 -15.55 29.93
N SER A 170 6.43 -15.78 31.12
CA SER A 170 7.49 -14.90 31.65
C SER A 170 8.89 -15.11 31.05
N ASN A 171 9.13 -16.24 30.39
CA ASN A 171 10.49 -16.65 30.00
C ASN A 171 10.70 -16.79 28.48
N GLY A 172 9.76 -16.30 27.66
CA GLY A 172 9.90 -16.36 26.21
C GLY A 172 9.99 -17.78 25.64
N ALA A 173 9.44 -18.79 26.31
CA ALA A 173 9.52 -20.20 25.88
C ALA A 173 8.52 -20.58 24.77
N TRP A 174 7.65 -19.65 24.39
CA TRP A 174 6.50 -19.91 23.51
C TRP A 174 6.86 -20.17 22.04
N TRP A 175 7.98 -19.61 21.56
CA TRP A 175 8.41 -19.72 20.15
C TRP A 175 9.01 -21.08 19.79
N ASN A 176 9.41 -21.90 20.77
CA ASN A 176 10.01 -23.22 20.50
C ASN A 176 8.96 -24.30 20.25
N GLN A 177 7.70 -24.09 20.65
CA GLN A 177 6.63 -25.08 20.49
C GLN A 177 6.08 -25.12 19.05
N THR A 178 6.13 -24.01 18.31
CA THR A 178 5.57 -23.91 16.95
C THR A 178 6.49 -24.46 15.85
N ARG A 179 7.77 -24.72 16.16
CA ARG A 179 8.75 -25.31 15.21
C ARG A 179 8.69 -26.83 15.09
N GLY A 180 7.84 -27.52 15.84
CA GLY A 180 7.72 -28.98 15.82
C GLY A 180 6.61 -29.54 14.92
N LEU A 181 6.01 -28.73 14.04
CA LEU A 181 4.93 -29.14 13.14
C LEU A 181 5.32 -29.00 11.65
N GLU A 182 6.59 -29.25 11.34
CA GLU A 182 7.05 -29.60 9.98
C GLU A 182 7.05 -31.13 9.81
#